data_AF-A0A0J6SZM3-F1
#
_entry.id   AF-A0A0J6SZM3-F1
#
_cell.length_a   1.000
_cell.length_b   1.000
_cell.length_c   1.000
_cell.angle_alpha   90.00
_cell.angle_beta   90.00
_cell.angle_gamma   90.00
#
_symmetry.space_group_name_H-M   'P 1'
#
loop_
_entity.id
_entity.type
_entity.pdbx_description
1 polymer ?
#
loop_
_entity_poly.entity_id
_entity_poly.type
_entity_poly.pdbx_seq_one_letter_code
_entity_poly.pdbx_strand_id
1 'polypeptide(L)'
;NDLIEAGVMVVAAGLMFTMSGWLFLRQDPAAWKAEINRMAERAMSAGTVLSLAGIAFLAVFREGAETVLFVHALARTAGGFDASLLGGLAAAALALAAMFVAMQWLALRLPLRPVFLITSAFLFVMGLRLVGAAIQELQEQVIVPVHNDGVPELVAELGFNGSWEALAVQGAIVLCAVVWLATRRSRPEAGVAVRPQASA
;
A
#
# COMPACT_ATOMS: atom_id res chain seq x y z
N ASN A 1 -8.74 15.88 -17.60
CA ASN A 1 -9.37 16.94 -16.76
C ASN A 1 -8.51 16.99 -15.53
N ASP A 2 -7.46 17.78 -15.66
CA ASP A 2 -6.20 17.45 -15.02
C ASP A 2 -6.27 17.78 -13.51
N LEU A 3 -7.20 18.67 -13.12
CA LEU A 3 -7.59 18.89 -11.71
C LEU A 3 -8.26 17.69 -11.06
N ILE A 4 -9.11 16.97 -11.80
CA ILE A 4 -9.76 15.76 -11.27
C ILE A 4 -8.75 14.64 -11.15
N GLU A 5 -7.83 14.53 -12.09
CA GLU A 5 -6.74 13.54 -12.06
C GLU A 5 -5.78 13.82 -10.89
N ALA A 6 -5.35 15.07 -10.71
CA ALA A 6 -4.61 15.52 -9.53
C ALA A 6 -5.37 15.21 -8.23
N GLY A 7 -6.66 15.54 -8.17
CA GLY A 7 -7.51 15.28 -7.01
C GLY A 7 -7.60 13.78 -6.66
N VAL A 8 -7.82 12.93 -7.66
CA VAL A 8 -7.86 11.47 -7.50
C VAL A 8 -6.51 10.95 -7.00
N MET A 9 -5.39 11.46 -7.52
CA MET A 9 -4.06 11.05 -7.09
C MET A 9 -3.76 11.45 -5.65
N VAL A 10 -4.17 12.65 -5.21
CA VAL A 10 -4.03 13.08 -3.81
C VAL A 10 -4.85 12.19 -2.88
N VAL A 11 -6.11 11.88 -3.26
CA VAL A 11 -6.96 10.97 -2.48
C VAL A 11 -6.33 9.57 -2.40
N ALA A 12 -5.85 9.04 -3.53
CA ALA A 12 -5.18 7.74 -3.58
C ALA A 12 -3.90 7.71 -2.72
N ALA A 13 -3.09 8.78 -2.76
CA ALA A 13 -1.91 8.92 -1.91
C ALA A 13 -2.29 8.90 -0.41
N GLY A 14 -3.34 9.62 -0.02
CA GLY A 14 -3.84 9.64 1.36
C GLY A 14 -4.29 8.25 1.84
N LEU A 15 -4.98 7.49 0.98
CA LEU A 15 -5.36 6.10 1.25
C LEU A 15 -4.12 5.20 1.41
N MET A 16 -3.12 5.34 0.53
CA MET A 16 -1.87 4.59 0.61
C MET A 16 -1.10 4.87 1.90
N PHE A 17 -0.97 6.14 2.30
CA PHE A 17 -0.33 6.50 3.57
C PHE A 17 -1.09 5.97 4.78
N THR A 18 -2.43 6.02 4.74
CA THR A 18 -3.28 5.48 5.80
C THR A 18 -3.09 3.97 5.93
N MET A 19 -3.10 3.24 4.82
CA MET A 19 -2.88 1.78 4.82
C MET A 19 -1.45 1.40 5.20
N SER A 20 -0.45 2.15 4.72
CA SER A 20 0.95 1.97 5.09
C SER A 20 1.14 2.12 6.61
N GLY A 21 0.64 3.22 7.19
CA GLY A 21 0.71 3.46 8.63
C GLY A 21 -0.03 2.39 9.43
N TRP A 22 -1.24 2.01 8.99
CA TRP A 22 -2.03 0.94 9.61
C TRP A 22 -1.30 -0.40 9.61
N LEU A 23 -0.63 -0.75 8.51
CA LEU A 23 0.12 -2.01 8.39
C LEU A 23 1.40 -1.99 9.23
N PHE A 24 2.11 -0.85 9.25
CA PHE A 24 3.26 -0.63 10.11
C PHE A 24 2.91 -0.76 11.60
N LEU A 25 1.72 -0.29 11.99
CA LEU A 25 1.20 -0.40 13.35
C LEU A 25 0.90 -1.84 13.76
N ARG A 26 0.56 -2.72 12.81
CA ARG A 26 0.16 -4.12 13.03
C ARG A 26 1.29 -5.13 12.81
N GLN A 27 2.54 -4.68 12.84
CA GLN A 27 3.71 -5.52 12.57
C GLN A 27 3.98 -6.63 13.61
N ASP A 28 3.28 -6.63 14.75
CA ASP A 28 3.41 -7.67 15.79
C ASP A 28 2.68 -8.97 15.37
N PRO A 29 3.43 -10.06 15.09
CA PRO A 29 2.85 -11.31 14.62
C PRO A 29 1.89 -11.96 15.63
N ALA A 30 2.13 -11.82 16.93
CA ALA A 30 1.35 -12.49 17.96
C ALA A 30 -0.01 -11.79 18.14
N ALA A 31 0.02 -10.46 18.25
CA ALA A 31 -1.19 -9.64 18.34
C ALA A 31 -2.06 -9.77 17.08
N TRP A 32 -1.44 -9.80 15.89
CA TRP A 32 -2.18 -9.97 14.63
C TRP A 32 -2.87 -11.34 14.54
N LYS A 33 -2.17 -12.42 14.87
CA LYS A 33 -2.76 -13.78 14.87
C LYS A 33 -3.93 -13.89 15.85
N ALA A 34 -3.78 -13.34 17.05
CA ALA A 34 -4.86 -13.32 18.05
C ALA A 34 -6.08 -12.52 17.56
N GLU A 35 -5.85 -11.37 16.91
CA GLU A 35 -6.92 -10.56 16.34
C GLU A 35 -7.67 -11.30 15.23
N ILE A 36 -6.95 -11.95 14.31
CA ILE A 36 -7.56 -12.75 13.22
C ILE A 36 -8.41 -13.88 13.78
N ASN A 37 -7.90 -14.64 14.75
CA ASN A 37 -8.66 -15.72 15.39
C ASN A 37 -9.94 -15.18 16.05
N ARG A 38 -9.84 -14.04 16.75
CA ARG A 38 -10.99 -13.38 17.38
C ARG A 38 -12.00 -12.87 16.35
N MET A 39 -11.55 -12.32 15.23
CA MET A 39 -12.41 -11.88 14.14
C MET A 39 -13.14 -13.06 13.50
N ALA A 40 -12.45 -14.18 13.28
CA ALA A 40 -13.04 -15.39 12.74
C ALA A 40 -14.09 -15.98 13.69
N GLU A 41 -13.78 -16.10 14.98
CA GLU A 41 -14.69 -16.63 16.00
C GLU A 41 -15.95 -15.75 16.15
N ARG A 42 -15.78 -14.41 16.20
CA ARG A 42 -16.90 -13.46 16.22
C ARG A 42 -17.75 -13.54 14.96
N ALA A 43 -17.13 -13.70 13.79
CA ALA A 43 -17.86 -13.80 12.53
C ALA A 43 -18.75 -15.05 12.48
N MET A 44 -18.25 -16.15 13.05
CA MET A 44 -19.00 -17.41 13.19
C MET A 44 -20.12 -17.30 14.24
N SER A 45 -19.89 -16.61 15.36
CA SER A 45 -20.89 -16.49 16.44
C SER A 45 -21.98 -15.46 16.16
N ALA A 46 -21.68 -14.40 15.40
CA ALA A 46 -22.58 -13.26 15.21
C ALA A 46 -23.46 -13.34 13.95
N GLY A 47 -23.43 -14.44 13.19
CA GLY A 47 -24.21 -14.58 11.94
C GLY A 47 -23.75 -13.66 10.79
N THR A 48 -22.60 -12.99 10.95
CA THR A 48 -22.00 -12.04 9.99
C THR A 48 -21.31 -12.69 8.79
N VAL A 49 -21.64 -13.94 8.46
CA VAL A 49 -21.08 -14.67 7.31
C VAL A 49 -21.30 -13.89 6.01
N LEU A 50 -22.44 -13.22 5.86
CA LEU A 50 -22.75 -12.40 4.69
C LEU A 50 -21.80 -11.19 4.55
N SER A 51 -21.44 -10.53 5.67
CA SER A 51 -20.50 -9.41 5.65
C SER A 51 -19.08 -9.88 5.30
N LEU A 52 -18.65 -11.02 5.84
CA LEU A 52 -17.35 -11.61 5.52
C LEU A 52 -17.28 -12.04 4.04
N ALA A 53 -18.35 -12.67 3.53
CA ALA A 53 -18.48 -13.02 2.12
C ALA A 53 -18.48 -11.78 1.23
N GLY A 54 -19.16 -10.70 1.63
CA GLY A 54 -19.16 -9.42 0.92
C GLY A 54 -17.77 -8.79 0.83
N ILE A 55 -17.00 -8.77 1.93
CA ILE A 55 -15.63 -8.26 1.92
C ILE A 55 -14.73 -9.10 1.01
N ALA A 56 -14.82 -10.44 1.10
CA ALA A 56 -14.06 -11.33 0.24
C ALA A 56 -14.42 -11.16 -1.24
N PHE A 57 -15.71 -11.06 -1.56
CA PHE A 57 -16.20 -10.82 -2.92
C PHE A 57 -15.70 -9.48 -3.47
N LEU A 58 -15.84 -8.39 -2.73
CA LEU A 58 -15.38 -7.06 -3.16
C LEU A 58 -13.87 -7.02 -3.37
N ALA A 59 -13.09 -7.68 -2.50
CA ALA A 59 -11.64 -7.78 -2.66
C ALA A 59 -11.27 -8.52 -3.96
N VAL A 60 -11.85 -9.69 -4.21
CA VAL A 60 -11.59 -10.47 -5.44
C VAL A 60 -12.07 -9.71 -6.68
N PHE A 61 -13.24 -9.09 -6.62
CA PHE A 61 -13.79 -8.30 -7.72
C PHE A 61 -12.89 -7.10 -8.07
N ARG A 62 -12.36 -6.38 -7.07
CA ARG A 62 -11.43 -5.25 -7.27
C ARG A 62 -10.17 -5.69 -8.00
N GLU A 63 -9.44 -6.68 -7.46
CA GLU A 63 -8.19 -7.16 -8.07
C GLU A 63 -8.43 -7.74 -9.47
N GLY A 64 -9.56 -8.44 -9.65
CA GLY A 64 -9.97 -8.99 -10.94
C GLY A 64 -10.28 -7.89 -11.96
N ALA A 65 -11.01 -6.85 -11.57
CA ALA A 65 -11.35 -5.72 -12.43
C ALA A 65 -10.09 -4.95 -12.87
N GLU A 66 -9.17 -4.65 -11.94
CA GLU A 66 -7.88 -4.04 -12.24
C GLU A 66 -7.08 -4.90 -13.23
N THR A 67 -7.02 -6.22 -13.02
CA THR A 67 -6.32 -7.16 -13.91
C THR A 67 -6.93 -7.16 -15.32
N VAL A 68 -8.26 -7.23 -15.45
CA VAL A 68 -8.94 -7.21 -16.75
C VAL A 68 -8.69 -5.89 -17.48
N LEU A 69 -8.74 -4.76 -16.78
CA LEU A 69 -8.45 -3.45 -17.34
C LEU A 69 -7.00 -3.34 -17.83
N PHE A 70 -6.03 -3.85 -17.06
CA PHE A 70 -4.62 -3.87 -17.48
C PHE A 70 -4.39 -4.78 -18.69
N VAL A 71 -4.98 -5.98 -18.72
CA VAL A 71 -4.87 -6.88 -19.88
C VAL A 71 -5.52 -6.25 -21.12
N HIS A 72 -6.66 -5.58 -20.96
CA HIS A 72 -7.32 -4.88 -22.05
C HIS A 72 -6.47 -3.72 -22.59
N ALA A 73 -5.90 -2.90 -21.69
CA ALA A 73 -5.00 -1.81 -22.07
C ALA A 73 -3.76 -2.35 -22.79
N LEU A 74 -3.16 -3.43 -22.29
CA LEU A 74 -2.02 -4.08 -22.90
C LEU A 74 -2.36 -4.61 -24.30
N ALA A 75 -3.50 -5.30 -24.46
CA ALA A 75 -3.96 -5.79 -25.75
C ALA A 75 -4.15 -4.65 -26.76
N ARG A 76 -4.69 -3.51 -26.32
CA ARG A 76 -4.86 -2.31 -27.17
C ARG A 76 -3.52 -1.74 -27.63
N THR A 77 -2.50 -1.74 -26.77
CA THR A 77 -1.15 -1.28 -27.13
C THR A 77 -0.37 -2.27 -27.99
N ALA A 78 -0.67 -3.56 -27.88
CA ALA A 78 0.03 -4.65 -28.57
C ALA A 78 -0.55 -4.99 -29.95
N GLY A 79 -1.61 -4.31 -30.41
CA GLY A 79 -2.26 -4.55 -31.70
C GLY A 79 -3.43 -5.54 -31.67
N GLY A 80 -3.81 -6.06 -30.50
CA GLY A 80 -4.95 -6.96 -30.34
C GLY A 80 -4.69 -8.12 -29.38
N PHE A 81 -5.60 -9.09 -29.37
CA PHE A 81 -5.46 -10.36 -28.64
C PHE A 81 -4.75 -11.41 -29.50
N ASP A 82 -3.47 -11.17 -29.78
CA ASP A 82 -2.67 -12.06 -30.61
C ASP A 82 -2.16 -13.28 -29.83
N ALA A 83 -1.70 -14.31 -30.55
CA ALA A 83 -1.23 -15.57 -29.98
C ALA A 83 -0.09 -15.40 -28.96
N SER A 84 0.77 -14.39 -29.14
CA SER A 84 1.85 -14.06 -28.20
C SER A 84 1.31 -13.54 -26.86
N LEU A 85 0.32 -12.65 -26.89
CA LEU A 85 -0.32 -12.11 -25.69
C LEU A 85 -1.07 -13.20 -24.94
N LEU A 86 -1.83 -14.04 -25.65
CA LEU A 86 -2.57 -15.15 -25.05
C LEU A 86 -1.62 -16.21 -24.47
N GLY A 87 -0.51 -16.49 -25.16
CA GLY A 87 0.54 -17.37 -24.64
C GLY A 87 1.19 -16.82 -23.36
N GLY A 88 1.51 -15.52 -23.34
CA GLY A 88 2.02 -14.84 -22.16
C GLY A 88 1.03 -14.85 -20.99
N LEU A 89 -0.26 -14.62 -21.26
CA LEU A 89 -1.32 -14.69 -20.26
C LEU A 89 -1.47 -16.10 -19.68
N ALA A 90 -1.42 -17.13 -20.53
CA ALA A 90 -1.47 -18.52 -20.07
C ALA A 90 -0.26 -18.88 -19.20
N ALA A 91 0.95 -18.46 -19.60
CA ALA A 91 2.15 -18.64 -18.79
C ALA A 91 2.06 -17.92 -17.44
N ALA A 92 1.58 -16.67 -17.43
CA ALA A 92 1.36 -15.90 -16.20
C ALA A 92 0.32 -16.57 -15.28
N ALA A 93 -0.77 -17.09 -15.84
CA ALA A 93 -1.79 -17.81 -15.08
C ALA A 93 -1.24 -19.11 -14.46
N LEU A 94 -0.43 -19.87 -15.20
CA LEU A 94 0.24 -21.07 -14.67
C LEU A 94 1.24 -20.71 -13.56
N ALA A 95 2.03 -19.66 -13.74
CA ALA A 95 2.96 -19.18 -12.73
C ALA A 95 2.23 -18.71 -11.47
N LEU A 96 1.08 -18.02 -11.62
CA LEU A 96 0.25 -17.61 -10.50
C LEU A 96 -0.36 -18.81 -9.75
N ALA A 97 -0.81 -19.84 -10.47
CA ALA A 97 -1.31 -21.07 -9.87
C ALA A 97 -0.20 -21.81 -9.08
N ALA A 98 1.01 -21.90 -9.64
CA ALA A 98 2.17 -22.45 -8.94
C ALA A 98 2.52 -21.63 -7.69
N MET A 99 2.50 -20.30 -7.80
CA MET A 99 2.73 -19.40 -6.66
C MET A 99 1.65 -19.55 -5.59
N PHE A 100 0.39 -19.72 -5.96
CA PHE A 100 -0.70 -19.98 -5.02
C PHE A 100 -0.47 -21.27 -4.22
N VAL A 101 -0.08 -22.36 -4.89
CA VAL A 101 0.27 -23.63 -4.22
C VAL A 101 1.47 -23.45 -3.28
N ALA A 102 2.50 -22.74 -3.75
CA ALA A 102 3.69 -22.44 -2.94
C ALA A 102 3.32 -21.59 -1.71
N MET A 103 2.45 -20.59 -1.87
CA MET A 103 1.96 -19.77 -0.75
C MET A 103 1.14 -20.60 0.23
N GLN A 104 0.31 -21.54 -0.23
CA GLN A 104 -0.46 -22.40 0.67
C GLN A 104 0.46 -23.23 1.59
N TRP A 105 1.62 -23.65 1.10
CA TRP A 105 2.63 -24.35 1.91
C TRP A 105 3.44 -23.39 2.78
N LEU A 106 3.80 -22.21 2.25
CA LEU A 106 4.63 -21.22 2.94
C LEU A 106 3.86 -20.41 4.00
N ALA A 107 2.54 -20.27 3.87
CA ALA A 107 1.68 -19.50 4.77
C ALA A 107 1.78 -19.97 6.23
N LEU A 108 2.08 -21.24 6.46
CA LEU A 108 2.31 -21.80 7.80
C LEU A 108 3.65 -21.36 8.43
N ARG A 109 4.60 -20.87 7.64
CA ARG A 109 5.96 -20.46 8.07
C ARG A 109 6.29 -19.00 7.79
N LEU A 110 5.34 -18.24 7.26
CA LEU A 110 5.60 -16.88 6.78
C LEU A 110 5.90 -15.94 7.95
N PRO A 111 7.09 -15.32 8.01
CA PRO A 111 7.39 -14.34 9.04
C PRO A 111 6.56 -13.08 8.77
N LEU A 112 5.52 -12.86 9.57
CA LEU A 112 4.57 -11.77 9.36
C LEU A 112 5.23 -10.38 9.47
N ARG A 113 6.21 -10.24 10.37
CA ARG A 113 6.88 -8.97 10.62
C ARG A 113 7.57 -8.37 9.38
N PRO A 114 8.47 -9.08 8.67
CA PRO A 114 9.10 -8.54 7.47
C PRO A 114 8.10 -8.28 6.34
N VAL A 115 7.07 -9.11 6.17
CA VAL A 115 6.04 -8.85 5.14
C VAL A 115 5.32 -7.53 5.41
N PHE A 116 4.85 -7.32 6.64
CA PHE A 116 4.14 -6.10 7.00
C PHE A 116 5.04 -4.87 6.87
N LEU A 117 6.32 -5.00 7.22
CA LEU A 117 7.30 -3.91 7.10
C LEU A 117 7.61 -3.58 5.63
N ILE A 118 7.89 -4.59 4.80
CA ILE A 118 8.21 -4.40 3.38
C ILE A 118 6.99 -3.83 2.66
N THR A 119 5.80 -4.40 2.87
CA THR A 119 4.57 -3.93 2.22
C THR A 119 4.19 -2.53 2.69
N SER A 120 4.36 -2.20 3.98
CA SER A 120 4.09 -0.84 4.46
C SER A 120 5.05 0.18 3.86
N ALA A 121 6.35 -0.15 3.77
CA ALA A 121 7.34 0.68 3.10
C ALA A 121 7.02 0.85 1.60
N PHE A 122 6.64 -0.23 0.92
CA PHE A 122 6.24 -0.20 -0.49
C PHE A 122 5.01 0.72 -0.71
N LEU A 123 3.96 0.57 0.10
CA LEU A 123 2.78 1.44 0.04
C LEU A 123 3.13 2.90 0.33
N PHE A 124 4.06 3.16 1.26
CA PHE A 124 4.53 4.52 1.54
C PHE A 124 5.23 5.15 0.34
N VAL A 125 6.14 4.40 -0.30
CA VAL A 125 6.86 4.87 -1.50
C VAL A 125 5.91 5.10 -2.66
N MET A 126 4.92 4.22 -2.88
CA MET A 126 3.90 4.44 -3.90
C MET A 126 3.03 5.65 -3.60
N GLY A 127 2.68 5.89 -2.34
CA GLY A 127 1.99 7.11 -1.92
C GLY A 127 2.79 8.37 -2.26
N LEU A 128 4.11 8.37 -2.01
CA LEU A 128 4.99 9.48 -2.40
C LEU A 128 5.02 9.67 -3.92
N ARG A 129 5.03 8.58 -4.69
CA ARG A 129 5.02 8.65 -6.15
C ARG A 129 3.73 9.30 -6.66
N LEU A 130 2.57 8.95 -6.09
CA LEU A 130 1.28 9.57 -6.42
C LEU A 130 1.23 11.05 -6.04
N VAL A 131 1.86 11.46 -4.93
CA VAL A 131 2.00 12.89 -4.59
C VAL A 131 2.81 13.62 -5.66
N GLY A 132 3.92 13.04 -6.12
CA GLY A 132 4.74 13.62 -7.18
C GLY A 132 3.97 13.76 -8.50
N ALA A 133 3.19 12.75 -8.87
CA ALA A 133 2.33 12.77 -10.05
C ALA A 133 1.20 13.80 -9.91
N ALA A 134 0.56 13.93 -8.73
CA ALA A 134 -0.42 14.98 -8.49
C ALA A 134 0.16 16.39 -8.63
N ILE A 135 1.40 16.61 -8.17
CA ILE A 135 2.09 17.89 -8.36
C ILE A 135 2.42 18.12 -9.83
N GLN A 136 2.74 17.08 -10.58
CA GLN A 136 2.98 17.18 -12.02
C GLN A 136 1.74 17.70 -12.76
N GLU A 137 0.55 17.16 -12.48
CA GLU A 137 -0.70 17.63 -13.08
C GLU A 137 -1.02 19.09 -12.73
N LEU A 138 -0.64 19.55 -11.52
CA LEU A 138 -0.80 20.95 -11.12
C LEU A 138 0.20 21.87 -11.81
N GLN A 139 1.40 21.37 -12.10
CA GLN A 139 2.43 22.07 -12.85
C GLN A 139 2.07 22.22 -14.33
N GLU A 140 1.50 21.17 -14.93
CA GLU A 140 1.01 21.18 -16.31
C GLU A 140 -0.09 22.23 -16.52
N GLN A 141 -0.83 22.57 -15.46
CA GLN A 141 -1.84 23.62 -15.45
C GLN A 141 -1.32 25.01 -15.06
N VAL A 142 -0.01 25.17 -14.85
CA VAL A 142 0.62 26.44 -14.43
C VAL A 142 0.08 26.94 -13.07
N ILE A 143 -0.43 26.02 -12.24
CA ILE A 143 -0.89 26.33 -10.87
C ILE A 143 0.30 26.32 -9.90
N VAL A 144 1.25 25.42 -10.14
CA VAL A 144 2.48 25.27 -9.35
C VAL A 144 3.67 25.59 -10.25
N PRO A 145 4.66 26.38 -9.79
CA PRO A 145 5.88 26.62 -10.54
C PRO A 145 6.67 25.32 -10.74
N VAL A 146 7.52 25.31 -11.78
CA VAL A 146 8.40 24.19 -12.09
C VAL A 146 9.82 24.70 -12.04
N HIS A 147 10.59 24.24 -11.04
CA HIS A 147 12.04 24.40 -11.02
C HIS A 147 12.70 23.02 -11.07
N ASN A 148 13.26 22.66 -12.22
CA ASN A 148 13.93 21.38 -12.46
C ASN A 148 15.44 21.52 -12.69
N ASP A 149 15.97 22.75 -12.70
CA ASP A 149 17.40 23.01 -12.88
C ASP A 149 18.23 22.31 -11.79
N GLY A 150 19.16 21.45 -12.22
CA GLY A 150 20.09 20.74 -11.34
C GLY A 150 19.51 19.55 -10.55
N VAL A 151 18.27 19.13 -10.83
CA VAL A 151 17.71 17.90 -10.23
C VAL A 151 18.39 16.68 -10.86
N PRO A 152 18.85 15.68 -10.06
CA PRO A 152 19.46 14.48 -10.60
C PRO A 152 18.52 13.69 -11.52
N GLU A 153 18.97 13.30 -12.71
CA GLU A 153 18.18 12.52 -13.69
C GLU A 153 17.64 11.21 -13.09
N LEU A 154 18.37 10.62 -12.14
CA LEU A 154 17.97 9.44 -11.38
C LEU A 154 16.56 9.58 -10.76
N VAL A 155 16.17 10.79 -10.34
CA VAL A 155 14.84 11.04 -9.76
C VAL A 155 13.73 10.80 -10.80
N ALA A 156 13.95 11.27 -12.04
CA ALA A 156 13.01 11.07 -13.13
C ALA A 156 13.00 9.60 -13.60
N GLU A 157 14.16 8.94 -13.63
CA GLU A 157 14.26 7.50 -13.96
C GLU A 157 13.56 6.59 -12.94
N LEU A 158 13.62 6.95 -11.66
CA LEU A 158 12.86 6.29 -10.59
C LEU A 158 11.35 6.54 -10.69
N GLY A 159 10.92 7.36 -11.65
CA GLY A 159 9.51 7.67 -11.91
C GLY A 159 8.90 8.64 -10.92
N PHE A 160 9.71 9.47 -10.28
CA PHE A 160 9.29 10.61 -9.47
C PHE A 160 9.28 11.90 -10.29
N ASN A 161 8.54 12.91 -9.81
CA ASN A 161 8.54 14.23 -10.42
C ASN A 161 9.89 14.92 -10.17
N GLY A 162 10.56 15.33 -11.27
CA GLY A 162 11.88 15.95 -11.26
C GLY A 162 11.92 17.45 -10.93
N SER A 163 10.94 17.97 -10.18
CA SER A 163 10.91 19.35 -9.73
C SER A 163 11.26 19.49 -8.24
N TRP A 164 11.90 20.60 -7.89
CA TRP A 164 12.24 20.91 -6.50
C TRP A 164 10.99 21.07 -5.63
N GLU A 165 9.88 21.57 -6.17
CA GLU A 165 8.61 21.67 -5.48
C GLU A 165 8.08 20.29 -5.07
N ALA A 166 8.08 19.33 -6.01
CA ALA A 166 7.62 17.97 -5.74
C ALA A 166 8.53 17.27 -4.71
N LEU A 167 9.84 17.40 -4.88
CA LEU A 167 10.83 16.85 -3.96
C LEU A 167 10.74 17.47 -2.56
N ALA A 168 10.47 18.76 -2.45
CA ALA A 168 10.29 19.43 -1.17
C ALA A 168 9.04 18.91 -0.44
N VAL A 169 7.92 18.75 -1.15
CA VAL A 169 6.69 18.20 -0.57
C VAL A 169 6.89 16.75 -0.14
N GLN A 170 7.48 15.91 -1.00
CA GLN A 170 7.78 14.51 -0.69
C GLN A 170 8.75 14.40 0.49
N GLY A 171 9.80 15.23 0.51
CA GLY A 171 10.77 15.31 1.59
C GLY A 171 10.14 15.75 2.92
N ALA A 172 9.21 16.71 2.90
CA ALA A 172 8.46 17.11 4.07
C ALA A 172 7.59 15.97 4.62
N ILE A 173 6.93 15.21 3.74
CA ILE A 173 6.13 14.02 4.15
C ILE A 173 7.03 12.96 4.80
N VAL A 174 8.19 12.66 4.19
CA VAL A 174 9.18 11.73 4.75
C VAL A 174 9.66 12.22 6.12
N LEU A 175 10.01 13.50 6.25
CA LEU A 175 10.46 14.09 7.51
C LEU A 175 9.38 13.97 8.59
N CYS A 176 8.13 14.31 8.28
CA CYS A 176 7.00 14.15 9.19
C CYS A 176 6.82 12.69 9.64
N ALA A 177 6.93 11.73 8.71
CA ALA A 177 6.86 10.31 9.03
C ALA A 177 8.00 9.87 9.96
N VAL A 178 9.24 10.31 9.69
CA VAL A 178 10.41 10.00 10.53
C VAL A 178 10.28 10.63 11.92
N VAL A 179 9.85 11.88 12.02
CA VAL A 179 9.61 12.57 13.31
C VAL A 179 8.51 11.85 14.11
N TRP A 180 7.44 11.44 13.44
CA TRP A 180 6.38 10.65 14.07
C TRP A 180 6.91 9.31 14.60
N LEU A 181 7.76 8.62 13.84
CA LEU A 181 8.40 7.38 14.28
C LEU A 181 9.35 7.60 15.46
N ALA A 182 10.15 8.67 15.43
CA ALA A 182 11.10 9.01 16.48
C ALA A 182 10.38 9.37 17.79
N THR A 183 9.38 10.24 17.73
CA THR A 183 8.57 10.63 18.91
C THR A 183 7.82 9.45 19.52
N ARG A 184 7.43 8.47 18.71
CA ARG A 184 6.74 7.26 19.17
C ARG A 184 7.65 6.25 19.86
N ARG A 185 8.91 6.12 19.43
CA ARG A 185 9.92 5.31 20.13
C ARG A 185 10.29 5.90 21.50
N SER A 186 10.18 7.23 21.64
CA SER A 186 10.52 7.95 22.85
C SER A 186 9.43 7.97 23.92
N ARG A 187 8.29 7.30 23.74
CA ARG A 187 7.31 7.09 24.83
C ARG A 187 7.77 5.87 25.65
N PRO A 188 8.43 6.04 26.80
CA PRO A 188 8.73 4.92 27.68
C PRO A 188 7.38 4.43 28.20
N GLU A 189 7.18 3.11 28.22
CA GLU A 189 6.02 2.56 28.90
C GLU A 189 6.03 3.09 30.33
N ALA A 190 5.02 3.90 30.68
CA ALA A 190 4.86 4.41 32.02
C ALA A 190 4.76 3.19 32.94
N GLY A 191 5.81 2.98 33.74
CA GLY A 191 5.97 1.81 34.58
C GLY A 191 4.69 1.52 35.36
N VAL A 192 4.22 0.28 35.26
CA VAL A 192 3.18 -0.27 36.13
C VAL A 192 3.68 -0.10 37.56
N ALA A 193 3.22 0.95 38.23
CA ALA A 193 3.42 1.12 39.66
C ALA A 193 2.62 0.01 40.35
N VAL A 194 3.31 -1.08 40.69
CA VAL A 194 2.81 -2.12 41.59
C VAL A 194 2.46 -1.43 42.91
N ARG A 195 1.16 -1.20 43.14
CA ARG A 195 0.69 -0.81 44.48
C ARG A 195 0.94 -2.00 45.41
N PRO A 196 1.66 -1.83 46.53
CA PRO A 196 1.76 -2.89 47.52
C PRO A 196 0.36 -3.17 48.07
N GLN A 197 -0.04 -4.45 48.06
CA GLN A 197 -1.23 -4.90 48.73
C GLN A 197 -1.06 -4.63 50.23
N ALA A 198 -1.85 -3.70 50.78
CA ALA A 198 -1.96 -3.55 52.21
C ALA A 198 -2.81 -4.71 52.74
N SER A 199 -2.14 -5.67 53.36
CA SER A 199 -2.75 -6.65 54.25
C SER A 199 -3.14 -5.95 55.56
N ALA A 200 -4.43 -5.90 55.86
CA ALA A 200 -4.99 -5.81 57.22
C ALA A 200 -6.44 -6.27 57.19
#